data_AF-A0A2M4AMR6-F1
#
_entry.id   AF-A0A2M4AMR6-F1
#
_cell.length_a   1.000
_cell.length_b   1.000
_cell.length_c   1.000
_cell.angle_alpha   90.00
_cell.angle_beta   90.00
_cell.angle_gamma   90.00
#
_symmetry.space_group_name_H-M   'P 1'
#
loop_
_entity.id
_entity.type
_entity.pdbx_description
1 polymer ?
#
loop_
_entity_poly.entity_id
_entity_poly.type
_entity_poly.pdbx_seq_one_letter_code
_entity_poly.pdbx_strand_id
1 'polypeptide(L)'
;MGNIFGKPKTKPVSRVTEQDKAILQLKQQRDKLKQYQKRIELSLEKDRELAKQCLASGRKDRAKTLLRKKKYQEKLLSNTDAQLETLEKLASDIEFAQVEAQVVSGLKVGNEALKKVNEVLSIDEVEQILDETRESIEKQQEIDALLNGVLTEEDEDDVLAELDALVAADQQQETERPDTDDITERLPEVPDDEPIKQRERQRKKEKDAPQKVAMEAQ
;
A
#
# COMPACT_ATOMS: atom_id res chain seq x y z
N MET A 1 58.86 13.25 25.66
CA MET A 1 58.24 11.92 25.48
C MET A 1 56.90 11.91 26.21
N GLY A 2 55.88 11.25 25.65
CA GLY A 2 54.72 10.80 26.42
C GLY A 2 53.40 11.52 26.13
N ASN A 3 52.71 11.06 25.09
CA ASN A 3 51.28 10.69 25.06
C ASN A 3 50.60 11.10 23.74
N ILE A 4 50.89 10.33 22.68
CA ILE A 4 50.31 10.42 21.33
C ILE A 4 49.38 9.24 20.99
N PHE A 5 48.93 8.46 21.98
CA PHE A 5 48.02 7.33 21.74
C PHE A 5 46.75 7.41 22.58
N GLY A 6 45.92 8.40 22.28
CA GLY A 6 44.49 8.36 22.61
C GLY A 6 43.75 7.72 21.45
N LYS A 7 43.27 6.47 21.61
CA LYS A 7 42.37 5.81 20.65
C LYS A 7 41.20 6.76 20.34
N PRO A 8 40.82 6.99 19.08
CA PRO A 8 39.63 7.80 18.78
C PRO A 8 38.42 7.10 19.40
N LYS A 9 37.77 7.76 20.36
CA LYS A 9 36.47 7.32 20.87
C LYS A 9 35.55 7.20 19.65
N THR A 10 35.15 5.97 19.33
CA THR A 10 34.10 5.69 18.35
C THR A 10 32.89 6.50 18.78
N LYS A 11 32.53 7.51 17.96
CA LYS A 11 31.38 8.37 18.22
C LYS A 11 30.16 7.45 18.35
N PRO A 12 29.30 7.64 19.37
CA PRO A 12 28.08 6.87 19.47
C PRO A 12 27.29 7.05 18.17
N VAL A 13 26.93 5.95 17.52
CA VAL A 13 26.11 5.96 16.32
C VAL A 13 24.82 6.70 16.68
N SER A 14 24.62 7.90 16.14
CA SER A 14 23.45 8.69 16.48
C SER A 14 22.21 7.97 16.02
N ARG A 15 21.19 7.88 16.89
CA ARG A 15 19.82 7.43 16.52
C ARG A 15 19.18 8.27 15.40
N VAL A 16 19.79 9.42 15.07
CA VAL A 16 19.38 10.31 13.99
C VAL A 16 20.05 9.85 12.71
N THR A 17 19.23 9.45 11.74
CA THR A 17 19.67 9.07 10.40
C THR A 17 20.04 10.30 9.56
N GLU A 18 20.76 10.12 8.46
CA GLU A 18 21.05 11.25 7.54
C GLU A 18 19.77 11.81 6.93
N GLN A 19 18.76 10.95 6.74
CA GLN A 19 17.42 11.32 6.29
C GLN A 19 16.71 12.24 7.29
N ASP A 20 16.77 11.92 8.59
CA ASP A 20 16.20 12.77 9.64
C ASP A 20 16.84 14.16 9.67
N LYS A 21 18.16 14.23 9.42
CA LYS A 21 18.88 15.51 9.31
C LYS A 21 18.40 16.32 8.11
N ALA A 22 18.18 15.67 6.96
CA ALA A 22 17.66 16.33 5.77
C ALA A 22 16.24 16.87 6.00
N ILE A 23 15.35 16.07 6.60
CA ILE A 23 13.99 16.49 6.95
C ILE A 23 14.02 17.67 7.93
N LEU A 24 14.90 17.63 8.94
CA LEU A 24 15.07 18.73 9.88
C LEU A 24 15.52 20.02 9.17
N GLN A 25 16.49 19.92 8.26
CA GLN A 25 16.98 21.07 7.49
C GLN A 25 15.87 21.68 6.62
N LEU A 26 15.07 20.85 5.95
CA LEU A 26 13.92 21.31 5.17
C LEU A 26 12.87 22.01 6.05
N LYS A 27 12.55 21.43 7.20
CA LYS A 27 11.60 22.03 8.17
C LYS A 27 12.13 23.37 8.70
N GLN A 28 13.43 23.47 9.02
CA GLN A 28 14.05 24.74 9.42
C GLN A 28 14.01 25.80 8.31
N GLN A 29 14.25 25.41 7.04
CA GLN A 29 14.16 26.33 5.91
C GLN A 29 12.73 26.82 5.69
N ARG A 30 11.75 25.91 5.77
CA ARG A 30 10.32 26.26 5.71
C ARG A 30 9.95 27.28 6.78
N ASP A 31 10.38 27.08 8.02
CA ASP A 31 10.06 28.00 9.12
C ASP A 31 10.72 29.36 8.92
N LYS A 32 11.95 29.41 8.38
CA LYS A 32 12.61 30.67 7.98
C LYS A 32 11.85 31.39 6.87
N LEU A 33 11.37 30.68 5.85
CA LEU A 33 10.55 31.27 4.78
C LEU A 33 9.22 31.79 5.31
N LYS A 34 8.54 31.08 6.22
CA LYS A 34 7.32 31.56 6.89
C LYS A 34 7.57 32.84 7.69
N GLN A 35 8.70 32.93 8.39
CA GLN A 35 9.09 34.17 9.08
C GLN A 35 9.38 35.31 8.09
N TYR A 36 10.02 35.01 6.95
CA TYR A 36 10.30 35.98 5.92
C TYR A 36 9.03 36.51 5.24
N GLN A 37 8.08 35.61 4.92
CA GLN A 37 6.74 35.93 4.43
C GLN A 37 6.04 36.93 5.35
N LYS A 38 5.96 36.64 6.65
CA LYS A 38 5.33 37.53 7.64
C LYS A 38 6.01 38.91 7.70
N ARG A 39 7.33 38.98 7.55
CA ARG A 39 8.05 40.28 7.48
C ARG A 39 7.70 41.06 6.23
N ILE A 40 7.57 40.39 5.08
CA ILE A 40 7.18 41.03 3.82
C ILE A 40 5.75 41.56 3.94
N GLU A 41 4.81 40.79 4.46
CA GLU A 41 3.41 41.19 4.66
C GLU A 41 3.30 42.47 5.51
N LEU A 42 4.00 42.52 6.65
CA LEU A 42 4.07 43.71 7.50
C LEU A 42 4.69 44.92 6.78
N SER A 43 5.70 44.71 5.92
CA SER A 43 6.24 45.80 5.09
C SER A 43 5.24 46.26 4.04
N LEU A 44 4.46 45.34 3.48
CA LEU A 44 3.46 45.59 2.44
C LEU A 44 2.32 46.45 2.99
N GLU A 45 1.87 46.18 4.20
CA GLU A 45 0.89 47.00 4.94
C GLU A 45 1.41 48.41 5.18
N LYS A 46 2.64 48.55 5.70
CA LYS A 46 3.28 49.86 5.91
C LYS A 46 3.44 50.63 4.61
N ASP A 47 3.91 49.99 3.55
CA ASP A 47 4.09 50.62 2.23
C ASP A 47 2.72 51.06 1.65
N ARG A 48 1.64 50.32 1.94
CA ARG A 48 0.27 50.68 1.56
C ARG A 48 -0.23 51.92 2.31
N GLU A 49 0.02 52.01 3.61
CA GLU A 49 -0.33 53.19 4.43
C GLU A 49 0.45 54.43 3.99
N LEU A 50 1.77 54.29 3.81
CA LEU A 50 2.63 55.37 3.32
C LEU A 50 2.21 55.84 1.93
N ALA A 51 1.80 54.93 1.05
CA ALA A 51 1.28 55.29 -0.27
C ALA A 51 -0.02 56.11 -0.15
N LYS A 52 -0.96 55.72 0.72
CA LYS A 52 -2.19 56.49 0.99
C LYS A 52 -1.87 57.89 1.52
N GLN A 53 -0.95 58.01 2.47
CA GLN A 53 -0.53 59.30 3.02
C GLN A 53 0.16 60.19 1.96
N CYS A 54 1.00 59.60 1.10
CA CYS A 54 1.64 60.35 0.01
C CYS A 54 0.61 60.89 -0.99
N LEU A 55 -0.43 60.11 -1.31
CA LEU A 55 -1.55 60.54 -2.16
C LEU A 55 -2.35 61.69 -1.52
N ALA A 56 -2.66 61.59 -0.23
CA ALA A 56 -3.35 62.66 0.52
C ALA A 56 -2.55 63.96 0.55
N SER A 57 -1.22 63.87 0.67
CA SER A 57 -0.31 65.03 0.63
C SER A 57 0.02 65.53 -0.79
N GLY A 58 -0.64 65.04 -1.85
CA GLY A 58 -0.44 65.47 -3.23
C GLY A 58 0.87 65.02 -3.90
N ARG A 59 1.71 64.23 -3.22
CA ARG A 59 3.04 63.80 -3.69
C ARG A 59 2.94 62.54 -4.57
N LYS A 60 2.49 62.73 -5.81
CA LYS A 60 2.22 61.64 -6.78
C LYS A 60 3.45 60.80 -7.15
N ASP A 61 4.61 61.40 -7.36
CA ASP A 61 5.82 60.66 -7.76
C ASP A 61 6.31 59.70 -6.66
N ARG A 62 6.24 60.16 -5.40
CA ARG A 62 6.60 59.35 -4.24
C ARG A 62 5.63 58.19 -4.04
N ALA A 63 4.33 58.43 -4.23
CA ALA A 63 3.31 57.38 -4.22
C ALA A 63 3.54 56.34 -5.33
N LYS A 64 3.90 56.77 -6.55
CA LYS A 64 4.22 55.86 -7.67
C LYS A 64 5.40 54.94 -7.36
N THR A 65 6.46 55.46 -6.73
CA THR A 65 7.61 54.65 -6.31
C THR A 65 7.23 53.63 -5.22
N LEU A 66 6.42 54.01 -4.24
CA LEU A 66 5.92 53.09 -3.21
C LEU A 66 5.05 51.99 -3.81
N LEU A 67 4.18 52.30 -4.78
CA LEU A 67 3.37 51.30 -5.48
C LEU A 67 4.21 50.33 -6.31
N ARG A 68 5.32 50.79 -6.91
CA ARG A 68 6.28 49.90 -7.59
C ARG A 68 6.96 48.95 -6.60
N LYS A 69 7.39 49.47 -5.45
CA LYS A 69 7.97 48.66 -4.36
C LYS A 69 6.97 47.61 -3.87
N LYS A 70 5.71 48.01 -3.67
CA LYS A 70 4.59 47.11 -3.31
C LYS A 70 4.44 45.97 -4.30
N LYS A 71 4.37 46.26 -5.61
CA LYS A 71 4.23 45.24 -6.66
C LYS A 71 5.42 44.27 -6.70
N TYR A 72 6.63 44.77 -6.45
CA TYR A 72 7.82 43.92 -6.35
C TYR A 72 7.75 42.96 -5.14
N GLN A 73 7.32 43.46 -3.98
CA GLN A 73 7.13 42.65 -2.78
C GLN A 73 6.02 41.61 -2.95
N GLU A 74 4.92 41.95 -3.62
CA GLU A 74 3.86 40.98 -3.95
C GLU A 74 4.38 39.84 -4.83
N LYS A 75 5.22 40.16 -5.83
CA LYS A 75 5.88 39.14 -6.66
C LYS A 75 6.82 38.27 -5.83
N LEU A 76 7.57 38.89 -4.91
CA LEU A 76 8.48 38.16 -4.02
C LEU A 76 7.72 37.24 -3.07
N LEU A 77 6.56 37.69 -2.56
CA LEU A 77 5.65 36.90 -1.73
C LEU A 77 5.15 35.68 -2.52
N SER A 78 4.62 35.88 -3.72
CA SER A 78 4.16 34.79 -4.59
C SER A 78 5.26 33.78 -4.92
N ASN A 79 6.48 34.24 -5.18
CA ASN A 79 7.62 33.34 -5.37
C ASN A 79 7.97 32.55 -4.09
N THR A 80 7.85 33.19 -2.93
CA THR A 80 8.10 32.56 -1.62
C THR A 80 7.05 31.50 -1.33
N ASP A 81 5.78 31.76 -1.64
CA ASP A 81 4.69 30.79 -1.48
C ASP A 81 4.92 29.56 -2.38
N ALA A 82 5.33 29.75 -3.63
CA ALA A 82 5.67 28.65 -4.53
C ALA A 82 6.87 27.82 -4.03
N GLN A 83 7.89 28.49 -3.47
CA GLN A 83 9.04 27.80 -2.85
C GLN A 83 8.62 27.01 -1.61
N LEU A 84 7.70 27.55 -0.81
CA LEU A 84 7.19 26.90 0.38
C LEU A 84 6.40 25.64 0.02
N GLU A 85 5.53 25.70 -0.99
CA GLU A 85 4.83 24.54 -1.54
C GLU A 85 5.82 23.47 -2.04
N THR A 86 6.87 23.91 -2.74
CA THR A 86 7.92 23.00 -3.24
C THR A 86 8.67 22.31 -2.09
N LEU A 87 8.98 23.02 -1.02
CA LEU A 87 9.63 22.44 0.17
C LEU A 87 8.72 21.48 0.92
N GLU A 88 7.42 21.78 1.02
CA GLU A 88 6.43 20.90 1.66
C GLU A 88 6.24 19.60 0.85
N LYS A 89 6.19 19.69 -0.48
CA LYS A 89 6.21 18.52 -1.38
C LYS A 89 7.47 17.69 -1.19
N LEU A 90 8.65 18.32 -1.28
CA LEU A 90 9.93 17.62 -1.12
C LEU A 90 10.06 16.90 0.24
N ALA A 91 9.56 17.53 1.32
CA ALA A 91 9.56 16.89 2.63
C ALA A 91 8.66 15.65 2.66
N SER A 92 7.45 15.73 2.08
CA SER A 92 6.54 14.59 1.95
C SER A 92 7.12 13.48 1.07
N ASP A 93 7.78 13.84 -0.03
CA ASP A 93 8.40 12.88 -0.95
C ASP A 93 9.53 12.10 -0.26
N ILE A 94 10.32 12.76 0.58
CA ILE A 94 11.38 12.10 1.37
C ILE A 94 10.77 11.16 2.41
N GLU A 95 9.71 11.58 3.11
CA GLU A 95 9.00 10.75 4.08
C GLU A 95 8.38 9.51 3.38
N PHE A 96 7.84 9.67 2.18
CA PHE A 96 7.33 8.56 1.37
C PHE A 96 8.46 7.62 0.90
N ALA A 97 9.56 8.16 0.38
CA ALA A 97 10.71 7.36 -0.05
C ALA A 97 11.32 6.55 1.11
N GLN A 98 11.25 7.05 2.35
CA GLN A 98 11.67 6.30 3.53
C GLN A 98 10.79 5.06 3.77
N VAL A 99 9.46 5.20 3.63
CA VAL A 99 8.54 4.07 3.72
C VAL A 99 8.79 3.08 2.59
N GLU A 100 8.98 3.57 1.36
CA GLU A 100 9.28 2.73 0.20
C GLU A 100 10.58 1.93 0.40
N ALA A 101 11.63 2.57 0.92
CA ALA A 101 12.88 1.88 1.26
C ALA A 101 12.67 0.78 2.31
N GLN A 102 11.82 1.01 3.31
CA GLN A 102 11.47 0.01 4.31
C GLN A 102 10.69 -1.16 3.71
N VAL A 103 9.74 -0.88 2.80
CA VAL A 103 8.99 -1.93 2.07
C VAL A 103 9.94 -2.79 1.24
N VAL A 104 10.85 -2.18 0.48
CA VAL A 104 11.85 -2.91 -0.32
C VAL A 104 12.76 -3.76 0.57
N SER A 105 13.20 -3.24 1.72
CA SER A 105 13.96 -4.02 2.69
C SER A 105 13.15 -5.20 3.24
N GLY A 106 11.86 -5.01 3.52
CA GLY A 106 10.96 -6.07 3.97
C GLY A 106 10.78 -7.17 2.92
N LEU A 107 10.59 -6.79 1.65
CA LEU A 107 10.52 -7.72 0.52
C LEU A 107 11.81 -8.53 0.36
N LYS A 108 12.97 -7.90 0.56
CA LYS A 108 14.26 -8.60 0.51
C LYS A 108 14.36 -9.67 1.60
N VAL A 109 14.00 -9.33 2.84
CA VAL A 109 13.98 -10.30 3.95
C VAL A 109 12.97 -11.42 3.70
N GLY A 110 11.78 -11.09 3.18
CA GLY A 110 10.78 -12.07 2.78
C GLY A 110 11.28 -13.01 1.68
N ASN A 111 11.99 -12.48 0.68
CA ASN A 111 12.60 -13.29 -0.38
C ASN A 111 13.69 -14.22 0.17
N GLU A 112 14.54 -13.74 1.08
CA GLU A 112 15.55 -14.56 1.76
C GLU A 112 14.91 -15.67 2.62
N ALA A 113 13.81 -15.37 3.31
CA ALA A 113 13.06 -16.37 4.06
C ALA A 113 12.43 -17.43 3.15
N LEU A 114 11.81 -17.01 2.03
CA LEU A 114 11.26 -17.92 1.03
C LEU A 114 12.35 -18.80 0.40
N LYS A 115 13.54 -18.27 0.13
CA LYS A 115 14.67 -19.07 -0.36
C LYS A 115 15.07 -20.17 0.63
N LYS A 116 15.16 -19.86 1.92
CA LYS A 116 15.48 -20.86 2.95
C LYS A 116 14.40 -21.93 3.07
N VAL A 117 13.13 -21.55 3.00
CA VAL A 117 12.02 -22.51 3.01
C VAL A 117 12.08 -23.40 1.77
N ASN A 118 12.33 -22.83 0.58
CA ASN A 118 12.50 -23.59 -0.63
C ASN A 118 13.73 -24.51 -0.56
N GLU A 119 14.86 -24.08 -0.01
CA GLU A 119 16.06 -24.91 0.18
C GLU A 119 15.76 -26.14 1.07
N VAL A 120 14.96 -25.98 2.13
CA VAL A 120 14.54 -27.10 2.99
C VAL A 120 13.57 -28.04 2.24
N LEU A 121 12.68 -27.50 1.42
CA LEU A 121 11.63 -28.28 0.74
C LEU A 121 12.05 -28.92 -0.60
N SER A 122 13.07 -28.40 -1.31
CA SER A 122 13.23 -28.68 -2.76
C SER A 122 14.21 -29.77 -3.14
N ILE A 123 15.14 -30.09 -2.25
CA ILE A 123 16.22 -31.06 -2.42
C ILE A 123 15.80 -32.53 -2.22
N ASP A 124 16.19 -32.97 -1.05
CA ASP A 124 16.26 -34.36 -0.64
C ASP A 124 14.86 -34.96 -0.39
N GLU A 125 13.91 -34.18 0.15
CA GLU A 125 12.56 -34.67 0.42
C GLU A 125 11.77 -34.95 -0.88
N VAL A 126 11.97 -34.12 -1.91
CA VAL A 126 11.30 -34.32 -3.20
C VAL A 126 11.94 -35.47 -3.98
N GLU A 127 13.28 -35.59 -3.97
CA GLU A 127 13.96 -36.75 -4.56
C GLU A 127 13.58 -38.05 -3.86
N GLN A 128 13.54 -38.08 -2.53
CA GLN A 128 13.14 -39.25 -1.76
C GLN A 128 11.69 -39.67 -2.05
N ILE A 129 10.74 -38.72 -2.09
CA ILE A 129 9.33 -39.04 -2.40
C ILE A 129 9.21 -39.58 -3.83
N LEU A 130 9.96 -39.02 -4.79
CA LEU A 130 9.93 -39.51 -6.19
C LEU A 130 10.52 -40.91 -6.32
N ASP A 131 11.60 -41.21 -5.61
CA ASP A 131 12.23 -42.53 -5.62
C ASP A 131 11.36 -43.58 -4.89
N GLU A 132 10.77 -43.24 -3.73
CA GLU A 132 9.80 -44.10 -3.04
C GLU A 132 8.55 -44.36 -3.89
N THR A 133 8.09 -43.36 -4.64
CA THR A 133 6.96 -43.51 -5.58
C THR A 133 7.33 -44.43 -6.75
N ARG A 134 8.53 -44.29 -7.32
CA ARG A 134 9.01 -45.17 -8.39
C ARG A 134 9.15 -46.61 -7.91
N GLU A 135 9.77 -46.84 -6.76
CA GLU A 135 9.91 -48.18 -6.18
C GLU A 135 8.53 -48.80 -5.89
N SER A 136 7.56 -48.01 -5.43
CA SER A 136 6.18 -48.48 -5.20
C SER A 136 5.47 -48.87 -6.51
N ILE A 137 5.69 -48.11 -7.59
CA ILE A 137 5.16 -48.45 -8.92
C ILE A 137 5.81 -49.73 -9.45
N GLU A 138 7.13 -49.88 -9.31
CA GLU A 138 7.85 -51.09 -9.73
C GLU A 138 7.38 -52.32 -8.94
N LYS A 139 7.18 -52.19 -7.62
CA LYS A 139 6.58 -53.26 -6.79
C LYS A 139 5.18 -53.61 -7.25
N GLN A 140 4.34 -52.61 -7.57
CA GLN A 140 3.00 -52.88 -8.09
C GLN A 140 3.09 -53.64 -9.42
N GLN A 141 3.97 -53.23 -10.32
CA GLN A 141 4.17 -53.92 -11.60
C GLN A 141 4.72 -55.34 -11.42
N GLU A 142 5.60 -55.57 -10.45
CA GLU A 142 6.10 -56.91 -10.10
C GLU A 142 4.97 -57.79 -9.53
N ILE A 143 4.13 -57.23 -8.66
CA ILE A 143 2.93 -57.91 -8.14
C ILE A 143 1.99 -58.25 -9.30
N ASP A 144 1.70 -57.29 -10.18
CA ASP A 144 0.84 -57.51 -11.34
C ASP A 144 1.43 -58.59 -12.27
N ALA A 145 2.75 -58.59 -12.50
CA ALA A 145 3.42 -59.58 -13.33
C ALA A 145 3.43 -60.99 -12.70
N LEU A 146 3.60 -61.09 -11.38
CA LEU A 146 3.53 -62.36 -10.65
C LEU A 146 2.09 -62.91 -10.62
N LEU A 147 1.09 -62.06 -10.42
CA LEU A 147 -0.32 -62.45 -10.44
C LEU A 147 -0.74 -62.96 -11.83
N ASN A 148 -0.34 -62.27 -12.90
CA ASN A 148 -0.62 -62.67 -14.28
C ASN A 148 0.17 -63.92 -14.73
N GLY A 149 1.24 -64.30 -14.03
CA GLY A 149 2.07 -65.46 -14.38
C GLY A 149 1.71 -66.76 -13.65
N VAL A 150 0.83 -66.70 -12.65
CA VAL A 150 0.51 -67.83 -11.76
C VAL A 150 -0.90 -68.40 -11.99
N LEU A 151 -1.84 -67.62 -12.53
CA LEU A 151 -3.19 -68.10 -12.84
C LEU A 151 -3.19 -69.02 -14.07
N THR A 152 -4.02 -70.06 -14.03
CA THR A 152 -4.33 -70.89 -15.20
C THR A 152 -5.54 -70.32 -15.95
N GLU A 153 -5.73 -70.67 -17.23
CA GLU A 153 -6.89 -70.17 -18.02
C GLU A 153 -8.24 -70.49 -17.35
N GLU A 154 -8.34 -71.59 -16.61
CA GLU A 154 -9.56 -71.94 -15.84
C GLU A 154 -9.77 -71.01 -14.63
N ASP A 155 -8.69 -70.59 -13.94
CA ASP A 155 -8.77 -69.64 -12.83
C ASP A 155 -9.13 -68.23 -13.31
N GLU A 156 -8.68 -67.85 -14.52
CA GLU A 156 -9.02 -66.56 -15.13
C GLU A 156 -10.52 -66.47 -15.49
N ASP A 157 -11.09 -67.54 -16.02
CA ASP A 157 -12.52 -67.63 -16.34
C ASP A 157 -13.39 -67.55 -15.07
N ASP A 158 -12.99 -68.21 -13.99
CA ASP A 158 -13.68 -68.14 -12.69
C ASP A 158 -13.61 -66.72 -12.08
N VAL A 159 -12.45 -66.07 -12.14
CA VAL A 159 -12.27 -64.67 -11.67
C VAL A 159 -13.10 -63.69 -12.51
N LEU A 160 -13.17 -63.88 -13.83
CA LEU A 160 -14.01 -63.05 -14.70
C LEU A 160 -15.50 -63.22 -14.38
N ALA A 161 -15.94 -64.45 -14.11
CA ALA A 161 -17.32 -64.71 -13.71
C ALA A 161 -17.66 -64.07 -12.34
N GLU A 162 -16.75 -64.11 -11.37
CA GLU A 162 -16.91 -63.42 -10.09
C GLU A 162 -16.92 -61.89 -10.24
N LEU A 163 -16.05 -61.34 -11.09
CA LEU A 163 -16.01 -59.91 -11.40
C LEU A 163 -17.31 -59.44 -12.05
N ASP A 164 -17.83 -60.17 -13.03
CA ASP A 164 -19.11 -59.87 -13.68
C ASP A 164 -20.28 -59.93 -12.68
N ALA A 165 -20.26 -60.87 -11.73
CA ALA A 165 -21.25 -60.95 -10.66
C ALA A 165 -21.19 -59.74 -9.72
N LEU A 166 -19.99 -59.26 -9.36
CA LEU A 166 -19.82 -58.05 -8.54
C LEU A 166 -20.26 -56.79 -9.27
N VAL A 167 -19.93 -56.64 -10.56
CA VAL A 167 -20.38 -55.52 -11.38
C VAL A 167 -21.90 -55.52 -11.52
N ALA A 168 -22.52 -56.68 -11.74
CA ALA A 168 -23.97 -56.81 -11.78
C ALA A 168 -24.63 -56.48 -10.42
N ALA A 169 -24.00 -56.85 -9.30
CA ALA A 169 -24.48 -56.54 -7.96
C ALA A 169 -24.38 -55.03 -7.63
N ASP A 170 -23.29 -54.37 -8.03
CA ASP A 170 -23.13 -52.92 -7.86
C ASP A 170 -24.12 -52.13 -8.73
N GLN A 171 -24.36 -52.58 -9.97
CA GLN A 171 -25.38 -51.97 -10.85
C GLN A 171 -26.81 -52.16 -10.34
N GLN A 172 -27.10 -53.27 -9.66
CA GLN A 172 -28.37 -53.50 -8.97
C GLN A 172 -28.52 -52.60 -7.73
N GLN A 173 -27.43 -52.35 -6.98
CA GLN A 173 -27.43 -51.39 -5.88
C GLN A 173 -27.62 -49.93 -6.33
N GLU A 174 -27.14 -49.57 -7.52
CA GLU A 174 -27.40 -48.23 -8.10
C GLU A 174 -28.85 -48.05 -8.59
N THR A 175 -29.54 -49.13 -8.99
CA THR A 175 -30.96 -49.08 -9.36
C THR A 175 -31.93 -49.17 -8.18
N GLU A 176 -31.48 -49.61 -7.00
CA GLU A 176 -32.27 -49.61 -5.74
C GLU A 176 -32.09 -48.36 -4.88
N ARG A 177 -31.28 -47.38 -5.30
CA ARG A 177 -31.29 -46.05 -4.66
C ARG A 177 -32.63 -45.38 -4.96
N PRO A 178 -33.47 -45.05 -3.97
CA PRO A 178 -34.70 -44.31 -4.23
C PRO A 178 -34.33 -42.95 -4.82
N ASP A 179 -34.97 -42.58 -5.93
CA ASP A 179 -34.86 -41.26 -6.56
C ASP A 179 -35.07 -40.17 -5.49
N THR A 180 -33.99 -39.54 -5.04
CA THR A 180 -34.07 -38.35 -4.18
C THR A 180 -34.31 -37.14 -5.08
N ASP A 181 -35.54 -37.00 -5.57
CA ASP A 181 -36.06 -35.80 -6.24
C ASP A 181 -36.32 -34.62 -5.26
N ASP A 182 -35.76 -34.64 -4.04
CA ASP A 182 -36.21 -33.78 -2.94
C ASP A 182 -35.08 -33.02 -2.22
N ILE A 183 -34.18 -32.38 -2.98
CA ILE A 183 -33.11 -31.51 -2.43
C ILE A 183 -33.14 -30.09 -3.04
N THR A 184 -34.23 -29.68 -3.68
CA THR A 184 -34.37 -28.33 -4.24
C THR A 184 -35.03 -27.31 -3.28
N GLU A 185 -35.61 -27.73 -2.15
CA GLU A 185 -36.37 -26.82 -1.26
C GLU A 185 -35.62 -26.24 -0.03
N ARG A 186 -34.31 -26.50 0.16
CA ARG A 186 -33.62 -26.09 1.40
C ARG A 186 -32.24 -25.43 1.23
N LEU A 187 -32.07 -24.60 0.21
CA LEU A 187 -30.94 -23.67 0.15
C LEU A 187 -31.46 -22.24 0.41
N PRO A 188 -30.93 -21.52 1.41
CA PRO A 188 -31.30 -20.11 1.61
C PRO A 188 -30.81 -19.28 0.42
N GLU A 189 -31.69 -18.41 -0.11
CA GLU A 189 -31.38 -17.52 -1.24
C GLU A 189 -30.22 -16.58 -0.89
N VAL A 190 -29.25 -16.50 -1.81
CA VAL A 190 -28.11 -15.59 -1.73
C VAL A 190 -28.63 -14.16 -1.91
N PRO A 191 -28.29 -13.19 -1.04
CA PRO A 191 -28.79 -11.82 -1.17
C PRO A 191 -28.35 -11.15 -2.49
N ASP A 192 -29.34 -10.77 -3.32
CA ASP A 192 -29.18 -10.08 -4.62
C ASP A 192 -29.02 -8.54 -4.50
N ASP A 193 -28.30 -8.03 -3.50
CA ASP A 193 -28.06 -6.58 -3.40
C ASP A 193 -26.78 -6.18 -4.15
N GLU A 194 -26.94 -5.75 -5.41
CA GLU A 194 -25.90 -5.00 -6.11
C GLU A 194 -25.62 -3.67 -5.39
N PRO A 195 -24.34 -3.29 -5.19
CA PRO A 195 -24.00 -2.07 -4.47
C PRO A 195 -24.42 -0.83 -5.27
N ILE A 196 -25.36 -0.07 -4.70
CA ILE A 196 -25.89 1.18 -5.27
C ILE A 196 -24.74 2.18 -5.54
N LYS A 197 -24.33 2.30 -6.80
CA LYS A 197 -23.54 3.44 -7.31
C LYS A 197 -24.44 4.65 -7.48
N GLN A 198 -24.59 5.48 -6.47
CA GLN A 198 -25.16 6.82 -6.64
C GLN A 198 -24.07 7.83 -7.02
N ARG A 199 -23.99 8.12 -8.32
CA ARG A 199 -23.45 9.40 -8.82
C ARG A 199 -24.57 10.22 -9.45
N GLU A 200 -24.81 11.36 -8.80
CA GLU A 200 -25.28 12.65 -9.33
C GLU A 200 -26.62 12.71 -10.07
N ARG A 201 -27.53 13.58 -9.61
CA ARG A 201 -27.74 14.92 -10.21
C ARG A 201 -28.94 15.67 -9.61
N GLN A 202 -28.86 17.00 -9.80
CA GLN A 202 -29.89 18.05 -9.64
C GLN A 202 -29.78 18.79 -8.29
N ARG A 203 -28.96 19.83 -8.13
CA ARG A 203 -28.81 21.08 -8.90
C ARG A 203 -30.07 21.97 -8.84
N LYS A 204 -29.90 23.15 -8.21
CA LYS A 204 -30.77 24.34 -8.12
C LYS A 204 -31.85 24.22 -7.04
N LYS A 205 -32.08 25.16 -6.12
CA LYS A 205 -31.99 26.63 -6.10
C LYS A 205 -31.69 27.06 -4.64
N GLU A 206 -30.69 27.91 -4.37
CA GLU A 206 -30.78 29.39 -4.36
C GLU A 206 -31.42 29.96 -3.07
N LYS A 207 -30.67 30.85 -2.38
CA LYS A 207 -31.09 31.85 -1.36
C LYS A 207 -31.32 31.26 0.05
N ASP A 208 -30.70 31.72 1.13
CA ASP A 208 -30.48 33.11 1.53
C ASP A 208 -29.31 33.25 2.53
N ALA A 209 -28.76 34.46 2.64
CA ALA A 209 -27.59 34.82 3.43
C ALA A 209 -27.94 35.10 4.93
N PRO A 210 -26.97 35.47 5.80
CA PRO A 210 -27.01 35.23 7.25
C PRO A 210 -27.77 36.32 8.03
N GLN A 211 -28.33 35.97 9.19
CA GLN A 211 -28.74 36.95 10.20
C GLN A 211 -27.85 36.93 11.44
N LYS A 212 -27.17 38.06 11.65
CA LYS A 212 -26.65 38.52 12.93
C LYS A 212 -27.84 38.93 13.82
N VAL A 213 -27.78 38.63 15.12
CA VAL A 213 -28.36 39.51 16.14
C VAL A 213 -27.40 39.58 17.32
N ALA A 214 -26.97 40.81 17.61
CA ALA A 214 -26.39 41.24 18.88
C ALA A 214 -27.51 41.88 19.72
N MET A 215 -27.48 41.67 21.04
CA MET A 215 -27.86 42.59 22.13
C MET A 215 -27.86 41.76 23.43
N GLU A 216 -26.93 42.00 24.36
CA GLU A 216 -26.91 43.05 25.40
C GLU A 216 -27.63 42.63 26.69
N ALA A 217 -26.90 42.87 27.80
CA ALA A 217 -27.36 43.27 29.12
C ALA A 217 -28.38 42.40 29.87
N GLN A 218 -27.89 41.69 30.89
CA GLN A 218 -28.15 42.00 32.31
C GLN A 218 -27.17 41.26 33.22
#